data_AF-A0A6S6VTS7-F1
#
_entry.id   AF-A0A6S6VTS7-F1
#
_cell.length_a   1.000
_cell.length_b   1.000
_cell.length_c   1.000
_cell.angle_alpha   90.00
_cell.angle_beta   90.00
_cell.angle_gamma   90.00
#
_symmetry.space_group_name_H-M   'P 1'
#
loop_
_entity.id
_entity.type
_entity.pdbx_description
1 polymer ?
#
loop_
_entity_poly.entity_id
_entity_poly.type
_entity_poly.pdbx_seq_one_letter_code
_entity_poly.pdbx_strand_id
1 'polypeptide(L)'
;MFKSPSTALAQNQVLIRKASKDERSKAVKKLNRSLHHISSQNEILRHEIKGLKNALVAKKKQQKKSYSLDLQNNQDEYHGGAVSWSPRKLRQAKERKAAEDNEMSQLQLQKAEISKSKEQARLSKLQAAQDKRVGREKKKEAREKEKAEKAADRDSKKKAIQKAQNSKRKASKSSSEGNKRQKHVVTATIVEESSGATPAPTPVTTRSGRNIKVPSKYK
;
A
#
# COMPACT_ATOMS: atom_id res chain seq x y z
N MET A 1 -18.61 -34.04 16.99
CA MET A 1 -17.76 -34.51 18.09
C MET A 1 -16.32 -34.65 17.60
N PHE A 2 -15.38 -33.84 18.10
CA PHE A 2 -13.98 -33.95 17.70
C PHE A 2 -13.35 -35.14 18.44
N LYS A 3 -12.82 -36.12 17.69
CA LYS A 3 -12.08 -37.26 18.25
C LYS A 3 -10.89 -36.74 19.08
N SER A 4 -10.57 -37.40 20.19
CA SER A 4 -9.41 -37.05 21.01
C SER A 4 -8.10 -37.24 20.20
N PRO A 5 -7.07 -36.41 20.40
CA PRO A 5 -5.82 -36.50 19.62
C PRO A 5 -5.17 -37.88 19.74
N SER A 6 -5.27 -38.53 20.90
CA SER A 6 -4.83 -39.91 21.12
C SER A 6 -5.55 -40.92 20.21
N THR A 7 -6.88 -40.83 20.06
CA THR A 7 -7.62 -41.71 19.14
C THR A 7 -7.33 -41.38 17.67
N ALA A 8 -7.09 -40.11 17.33
CA ALA A 8 -6.70 -39.71 15.98
C ALA A 8 -5.29 -40.20 15.61
N LEU A 9 -4.34 -40.15 16.55
CA LEU A 9 -3.00 -40.71 16.36
C LEU A 9 -3.06 -42.22 16.14
N ALA A 10 -3.84 -42.95 16.95
CA ALA A 10 -4.01 -44.38 16.78
C ALA A 10 -4.62 -44.74 15.41
N GLN A 11 -5.63 -44.00 14.96
CA GLN A 11 -6.24 -44.15 13.63
C GLN A 11 -5.22 -43.88 12.50
N ASN A 12 -4.40 -42.84 12.63
CA ASN A 12 -3.36 -42.51 11.64
C ASN A 12 -2.26 -43.56 11.59
N GLN A 13 -1.85 -44.15 12.72
CA GLN A 13 -0.88 -45.23 12.74
C GLN A 13 -1.40 -46.50 12.05
N VAL A 14 -2.68 -46.86 12.29
CA VAL A 14 -3.32 -47.99 11.60
C VAL A 14 -3.38 -47.73 10.10
N LEU A 15 -3.69 -46.50 9.69
CA LEU A 15 -3.72 -46.11 8.28
C LEU A 15 -2.33 -46.23 7.63
N ILE A 16 -1.27 -45.77 8.30
CA ILE A 16 0.12 -45.86 7.82
C ILE A 16 0.55 -47.31 7.64
N ARG A 17 0.20 -48.20 8.59
CA ARG A 17 0.47 -49.65 8.48
C ARG A 17 -0.27 -50.28 7.31
N LYS A 18 -1.56 -49.95 7.13
CA LYS A 18 -2.38 -50.46 6.01
C LYS A 18 -1.90 -49.96 4.64
N ALA A 19 -1.39 -48.74 4.57
CA ALA A 19 -0.91 -48.15 3.32
C ALA A 19 0.55 -48.54 2.96
N SER A 20 1.34 -49.01 3.93
CA SER A 20 2.72 -49.41 3.71
C SER A 20 2.85 -50.91 3.47
N LYS A 21 3.65 -51.29 2.48
CA LYS A 21 4.00 -52.70 2.22
C LYS A 21 5.01 -53.23 3.25
N ASP A 22 5.90 -52.36 3.73
CA ASP A 22 7.00 -52.72 4.64
C ASP A 22 6.96 -51.87 5.93
N GLU A 23 6.31 -52.41 6.97
CA GLU A 23 6.18 -51.73 8.27
C GLU A 23 7.54 -51.44 8.93
N ARG A 24 8.55 -52.28 8.66
CA ARG A 24 9.90 -52.16 9.23
C ARG A 24 10.81 -51.23 8.45
N SER A 25 10.34 -50.67 7.33
CA SER A 25 11.13 -49.75 6.51
C SER A 25 11.54 -48.51 7.32
N LYS A 26 12.76 -48.01 7.05
CA LYS A 26 13.30 -46.83 7.73
C LYS A 26 12.42 -45.60 7.49
N ALA A 27 11.78 -45.50 6.32
CA ALA A 27 10.86 -44.43 5.97
C ALA A 27 9.60 -44.42 6.86
N VAL A 28 8.93 -45.57 7.05
CA VAL A 28 7.75 -45.68 7.91
C VAL A 28 8.08 -45.34 9.37
N LYS A 29 9.25 -45.78 9.86
CA LYS A 29 9.71 -45.41 11.20
C LYS A 29 9.90 -43.89 11.34
N LYS A 30 10.46 -43.23 10.33
CA LYS A 30 10.61 -41.76 10.32
C LYS A 30 9.25 -41.06 10.32
N LEU A 31 8.30 -41.54 9.52
CA LEU A 31 6.92 -41.03 9.48
C LEU A 31 6.19 -41.19 10.81
N ASN A 32 6.33 -42.35 11.47
CA ASN A 32 5.76 -42.55 12.80
C ASN A 32 6.37 -41.60 13.83
N ARG A 33 7.69 -41.39 13.82
CA ARG A 33 8.36 -40.44 14.71
C ARG A 33 7.87 -39.01 14.48
N SER A 34 7.72 -38.58 13.22
CA SER A 34 7.16 -37.25 12.93
C SER A 34 5.69 -37.13 13.35
N LEU A 35 4.88 -38.18 13.15
CA LEU A 35 3.49 -38.21 13.58
C LEU A 35 3.37 -38.05 15.11
N HIS A 36 4.17 -38.80 15.86
CA HIS A 36 4.24 -38.68 17.32
C HIS A 36 4.64 -37.28 17.75
N HIS A 37 5.68 -36.72 17.15
CA HIS A 37 6.15 -35.36 17.43
C HIS A 37 5.04 -34.32 17.22
N ILE A 38 4.34 -34.39 16.09
CA ILE A 38 3.21 -33.49 15.77
C ILE A 38 2.06 -33.68 16.76
N SER A 39 1.76 -34.91 17.17
CA SER A 39 0.72 -35.17 18.18
C SER A 39 1.07 -34.55 19.52
N SER A 40 2.31 -34.72 20.00
CA SER A 40 2.79 -34.10 21.23
C SER A 40 2.73 -32.57 21.16
N GLN A 41 3.15 -31.97 20.04
CA GLN A 41 3.02 -30.53 19.83
C GLN A 41 1.56 -30.06 19.87
N ASN A 42 0.65 -30.78 19.24
CA ASN A 42 -0.78 -30.46 19.26
C ASN A 42 -1.38 -30.55 20.66
N GLU A 43 -0.94 -31.52 21.48
CA GLU A 43 -1.37 -31.63 22.87
C GLU A 43 -0.88 -30.45 23.70
N ILE A 44 0.39 -30.08 23.58
CA ILE A 44 0.97 -28.90 24.24
C ILE A 44 0.18 -27.65 23.87
N LEU A 45 -0.03 -27.40 22.56
CA LEU A 45 -0.81 -26.25 22.09
C LEU A 45 -2.25 -26.24 22.62
N ARG A 46 -2.90 -27.40 22.73
CA ARG A 46 -4.25 -27.49 23.30
C ARG A 46 -4.26 -27.14 24.79
N HIS A 47 -3.28 -27.61 25.55
CA HIS A 47 -3.14 -27.28 26.96
C HIS A 47 -2.85 -25.79 27.15
N GLU A 48 -2.00 -25.20 26.32
CA GLU A 48 -1.75 -23.76 26.30
C GLU A 48 -3.02 -22.98 25.97
N ILE A 49 -3.76 -23.34 24.92
CA ILE A 49 -5.03 -22.71 24.56
C ILE A 49 -6.03 -22.83 25.72
N LYS A 50 -6.10 -24.00 26.38
CA LYS A 50 -6.95 -24.20 27.56
C LYS A 50 -6.51 -23.31 28.73
N GLY A 51 -5.20 -23.22 28.99
CA GLY A 51 -4.62 -22.35 30.01
C GLY A 51 -4.90 -20.88 29.74
N LEU A 52 -4.72 -20.42 28.50
CA LEU A 52 -5.02 -19.07 28.05
C LEU A 52 -6.52 -18.76 28.18
N LYS A 53 -7.40 -19.69 27.80
CA LYS A 53 -8.85 -19.54 28.01
C LYS A 53 -9.20 -19.41 29.49
N ASN A 54 -8.61 -20.24 30.35
CA ASN A 54 -8.83 -20.18 31.79
C ASN A 54 -8.31 -18.86 32.38
N ALA A 55 -7.11 -18.43 31.98
CA ALA A 55 -6.52 -17.15 32.38
C ALA A 55 -7.37 -15.96 31.92
N LEU A 56 -7.91 -16.00 30.69
CA LEU A 56 -8.83 -15.00 30.17
C LEU A 56 -10.11 -14.94 31.01
N VAL A 57 -10.71 -16.08 31.34
CA VAL A 57 -11.89 -16.14 32.20
C VAL A 57 -11.59 -15.62 33.60
N ALA A 58 -10.45 -16.01 34.20
CA ALA A 58 -10.02 -15.52 35.50
C ALA A 58 -9.82 -14.00 35.49
N LYS A 59 -9.15 -13.45 34.46
CA LYS A 59 -9.02 -12.00 34.28
C LYS A 59 -10.37 -11.33 34.11
N LYS A 60 -11.30 -11.87 33.30
CA LYS A 60 -12.66 -11.34 33.19
C LYS A 60 -13.40 -11.35 34.53
N LYS A 61 -13.24 -12.39 35.36
CA LYS A 61 -13.80 -12.44 36.72
C LYS A 61 -13.14 -11.42 37.65
N GLN A 62 -11.82 -11.22 37.54
CA GLN A 62 -11.08 -10.22 38.31
C GLN A 62 -11.46 -8.79 37.91
N GLN A 63 -11.67 -8.51 36.61
CA GLN A 63 -12.16 -7.22 36.14
C GLN A 63 -13.60 -6.96 36.61
N LYS A 64 -14.39 -8.00 36.87
CA LYS A 64 -15.69 -7.89 37.55
C LYS A 64 -15.59 -7.63 39.06
N LYS A 65 -14.39 -7.40 39.62
CA LYS A 65 -14.25 -6.90 41.00
C LYS A 65 -15.13 -5.66 41.14
N SER A 66 -15.78 -5.58 42.31
CA SER A 66 -16.86 -4.66 42.64
C SER A 66 -16.54 -3.22 42.27
N TYR A 67 -16.93 -2.80 41.06
CA TYR A 67 -17.10 -1.39 40.78
C TYR A 67 -18.17 -0.88 41.74
N SER A 68 -17.88 0.21 42.45
CA SER A 68 -18.90 0.98 43.13
C SER A 68 -19.96 1.34 42.09
N LEU A 69 -21.18 0.86 42.29
CA LEU A 69 -22.29 1.37 41.51
C LEU A 69 -22.40 2.86 41.82
N ASP A 70 -22.38 3.69 40.78
CA ASP A 70 -22.61 5.12 40.94
C ASP A 70 -24.08 5.33 41.27
N LEU A 71 -24.36 5.32 42.57
CA LEU A 71 -25.66 5.62 43.11
C LEU A 71 -25.70 7.12 43.32
N GLN A 72 -26.05 7.86 42.26
CA GLN A 72 -26.26 9.31 42.33
C GLN A 72 -27.20 9.63 43.50
N ASN A 73 -26.69 10.40 44.45
CA ASN A 73 -27.50 10.96 45.53
C ASN A 73 -28.29 12.13 44.95
N ASN A 74 -29.63 12.11 45.08
CA ASN A 74 -30.46 13.24 44.64
C ASN A 74 -30.52 14.35 45.71
N GLN A 75 -29.74 14.22 46.78
CA GLN A 75 -29.65 15.19 47.87
C GLN A 75 -28.26 15.79 47.79
N ASP A 76 -28.19 17.02 47.29
CA ASP A 76 -26.97 17.82 47.22
C ASP A 76 -26.41 18.19 48.61
N GLU A 77 -27.14 17.83 49.68
CA GLU A 77 -26.79 18.12 51.07
C GLU A 77 -26.75 16.83 51.91
N TYR A 78 -25.53 16.36 52.18
CA TYR A 78 -25.28 15.17 53.01
C TYR A 78 -25.32 15.56 54.50
N HIS A 79 -26.41 15.25 55.19
CA HIS A 79 -26.59 15.60 56.62
C HIS A 79 -26.01 14.56 57.61
N GLY A 80 -25.00 13.79 57.22
CA GLY A 80 -24.26 12.91 58.16
C GLY A 80 -24.99 11.67 58.67
N GLY A 81 -26.11 11.28 58.05
CA GLY A 81 -26.90 10.08 58.42
C GLY A 81 -26.61 8.83 57.57
N ALA A 82 -27.11 7.67 58.00
CA ALA A 82 -27.06 6.45 57.20
C ALA A 82 -27.88 6.59 55.91
N VAL A 83 -27.24 6.39 54.74
CA VAL A 83 -27.90 6.47 53.43
C VAL A 83 -28.51 5.11 53.08
N SER A 84 -29.83 4.99 53.14
CA SER A 84 -30.55 3.78 52.72
C SER A 84 -30.73 3.75 51.20
N TRP A 85 -30.11 2.79 50.53
CA TRP A 85 -30.28 2.60 49.09
C TRP A 85 -31.51 1.74 48.80
N SER A 86 -32.52 2.32 48.15
CA SER A 86 -33.69 1.55 47.70
C SER A 86 -33.31 0.60 46.55
N PRO A 87 -33.94 -0.59 46.44
CA PRO A 87 -33.68 -1.53 45.35
C PRO A 87 -33.85 -0.91 43.94
N ARG A 88 -34.74 0.08 43.80
CA ARG A 88 -34.98 0.81 42.55
C ARG A 88 -33.74 1.60 42.11
N LYS A 89 -33.06 2.30 43.03
CA LYS A 89 -31.83 3.05 42.73
C LYS A 89 -30.70 2.11 42.27
N LEU A 90 -30.62 0.93 42.88
CA LEU A 90 -29.66 -0.10 42.50
C LEU A 90 -29.90 -0.61 41.07
N ARG A 91 -31.17 -0.75 40.65
CA ARG A 91 -31.52 -1.11 39.25
C ARG A 91 -31.12 -0.01 38.27
N GLN A 92 -31.51 1.24 38.55
CA GLN A 92 -31.18 2.39 37.68
C GLN A 92 -29.68 2.54 37.44
N ALA A 93 -28.86 2.41 38.49
CA ALA A 93 -27.42 2.54 38.33
C ALA A 93 -26.80 1.38 37.53
N LYS A 94 -27.38 0.16 37.61
CA LYS A 94 -26.99 -0.95 36.72
C LYS A 94 -27.39 -0.68 35.28
N GLU A 95 -28.58 -0.13 35.05
CA GLU A 95 -29.09 0.22 33.72
C GLU A 95 -28.21 1.30 33.06
N ARG A 96 -27.80 2.34 33.80
CA ARG A 96 -26.87 3.37 33.29
C ARG A 96 -25.54 2.76 32.86
N LYS A 97 -24.94 1.94 33.71
CA LYS A 97 -23.68 1.27 33.38
C LYS A 97 -23.81 0.39 32.14
N ALA A 98 -24.92 -0.35 32.02
CA ALA A 98 -25.19 -1.15 30.83
C ALA A 98 -25.36 -0.26 29.59
N ALA A 99 -25.99 0.91 29.72
CA ALA A 99 -26.09 1.88 28.62
C ALA A 99 -24.71 2.42 28.21
N GLU A 100 -23.85 2.83 29.15
CA GLU A 100 -22.47 3.25 28.89
C GLU A 100 -21.66 2.15 28.18
N ASP A 101 -21.73 0.90 28.66
CA ASP A 101 -21.06 -0.24 28.03
C ASP A 101 -21.55 -0.49 26.59
N ASN A 102 -22.86 -0.32 26.36
CA ASN A 102 -23.47 -0.44 25.03
C ASN A 102 -23.03 0.72 24.11
N GLU A 103 -23.05 1.96 24.59
CA GLU A 103 -22.59 3.14 23.86
C GLU A 103 -21.12 3.00 23.46
N MET A 104 -20.25 2.59 24.40
CA MET A 104 -18.84 2.32 24.12
C MET A 104 -18.66 1.24 23.07
N SER A 105 -19.48 0.19 23.09
CA SER A 105 -19.48 -0.87 22.09
C SER A 105 -19.92 -0.36 20.72
N GLN A 106 -20.97 0.47 20.67
CA GLN A 106 -21.44 1.10 19.43
C GLN A 106 -20.40 2.05 18.84
N LEU A 107 -19.72 2.86 19.67
CA LEU A 107 -18.63 3.74 19.22
C LEU A 107 -17.47 2.95 18.62
N GLN A 108 -17.13 1.79 19.19
CA GLN A 108 -16.12 0.89 18.61
C GLN A 108 -16.56 0.34 17.25
N LEU A 109 -17.83 -0.07 17.11
CA LEU A 109 -18.39 -0.54 15.84
C LEU A 109 -18.36 0.58 14.79
N GLN A 110 -18.84 1.78 15.12
CA GLN A 110 -18.79 2.94 14.23
C GLN A 110 -17.36 3.27 13.81
N LYS A 111 -16.41 3.26 14.74
CA LYS A 111 -14.98 3.49 14.43
C LYS A 111 -14.45 2.45 13.43
N ALA A 112 -14.84 1.18 13.60
CA ALA A 112 -14.47 0.11 12.68
C ALA A 112 -15.14 0.25 11.29
N GLU A 113 -16.39 0.70 11.24
CA GLU A 113 -17.09 1.01 9.97
C GLU A 113 -16.43 2.18 9.25
N ILE A 114 -16.08 3.24 9.97
CA ILE A 114 -15.36 4.39 9.45
C ILE A 114 -13.97 3.99 8.94
N SER A 115 -13.25 3.10 9.62
CA SER A 115 -11.96 2.62 9.10
C SER A 115 -12.13 1.81 7.82
N LYS A 116 -13.14 0.93 7.75
CA LYS A 116 -13.45 0.15 6.55
C LYS A 116 -13.84 1.03 5.36
N SER A 117 -14.69 2.03 5.58
CA SER A 117 -15.09 2.95 4.49
C SER A 117 -13.91 3.78 3.99
N LYS A 118 -13.01 4.20 4.87
CA LYS A 118 -11.75 4.89 4.50
C LYS A 118 -10.85 3.99 3.65
N GLU A 119 -10.73 2.71 3.98
CA GLU A 119 -9.96 1.75 3.18
C GLU A 119 -10.55 1.57 1.79
N GLN A 120 -11.87 1.41 1.69
CA GLN A 120 -12.57 1.32 0.40
C GLN A 120 -12.38 2.59 -0.44
N ALA A 121 -12.50 3.78 0.16
CA ALA A 121 -12.27 5.04 -0.53
C ALA A 121 -10.81 5.17 -1.02
N ARG A 122 -9.83 4.68 -0.25
CA ARG A 122 -8.42 4.63 -0.69
C ARG A 122 -8.25 3.72 -1.90
N LEU A 123 -8.84 2.52 -1.88
CA LEU A 123 -8.77 1.59 -3.01
C LEU A 123 -9.42 2.17 -4.27
N SER A 124 -10.61 2.76 -4.15
CA SER A 124 -11.29 3.42 -5.27
C SER A 124 -10.46 4.58 -5.84
N LYS A 125 -9.82 5.39 -4.97
CA LYS A 125 -8.94 6.47 -5.41
C LYS A 125 -7.70 5.96 -6.15
N LEU A 126 -7.14 4.82 -5.72
CA LEU A 126 -6.02 4.18 -6.42
C LEU A 126 -6.44 3.68 -7.80
N GLN A 127 -7.59 3.01 -7.90
CA GLN A 127 -8.15 2.57 -9.19
C GLN A 127 -8.37 3.76 -10.15
N ALA A 128 -9.05 4.81 -9.67
CA ALA A 128 -9.28 6.01 -10.48
C ALA A 128 -7.97 6.71 -10.91
N ALA A 129 -6.91 6.66 -10.10
CA ALA A 129 -5.61 7.18 -10.47
C ALA A 129 -4.93 6.32 -11.55
N GLN A 130 -5.06 5.00 -11.47
CA GLN A 130 -4.57 4.05 -12.47
C GLN A 130 -5.31 4.24 -13.81
N ASP A 131 -6.64 4.34 -13.80
CA ASP A 131 -7.44 4.56 -15.01
C ASP A 131 -7.07 5.89 -15.68
N LYS A 132 -6.81 6.94 -14.90
CA LYS A 132 -6.30 8.22 -15.43
C LYS A 132 -4.93 8.09 -16.07
N ARG A 133 -4.04 7.24 -15.55
CA ARG A 133 -2.72 6.97 -16.16
C ARG A 133 -2.88 6.23 -17.48
N VAL A 134 -3.66 5.15 -17.48
CA VAL A 134 -3.96 4.36 -18.69
C VAL A 134 -4.64 5.23 -19.76
N GLY A 135 -5.59 6.09 -19.38
CA GLY A 135 -6.22 7.02 -20.31
C GLY A 135 -5.25 8.02 -20.92
N ARG A 136 -4.24 8.49 -20.16
CA ARG A 136 -3.17 9.37 -20.68
C ARG A 136 -2.27 8.63 -21.66
N GLU A 137 -1.89 7.39 -21.35
CA GLU A 137 -1.07 6.56 -22.23
C GLU A 137 -1.80 6.25 -23.54
N LYS A 138 -3.06 5.80 -23.48
CA LYS A 138 -3.89 5.59 -24.66
C LYS A 138 -4.02 6.85 -25.51
N LYS A 139 -4.16 8.03 -24.89
CA LYS A 139 -4.21 9.31 -25.61
C LYS A 139 -2.87 9.67 -26.26
N LYS A 140 -1.73 9.34 -25.63
CA LYS A 140 -0.41 9.53 -26.25
C LYS A 140 -0.22 8.59 -27.43
N GLU A 141 -0.54 7.32 -27.26
CA GLU A 141 -0.43 6.30 -28.31
C GLU A 141 -1.31 6.64 -29.52
N ALA A 142 -2.56 7.09 -29.30
CA ALA A 142 -3.43 7.55 -30.38
C ALA A 142 -2.85 8.75 -31.14
N ARG A 143 -2.26 9.72 -30.42
CA ARG A 143 -1.58 10.88 -31.03
C ARG A 143 -0.34 10.48 -31.83
N GLU A 144 0.40 9.48 -31.38
CA GLU A 144 1.58 8.96 -32.09
C GLU A 144 1.17 8.19 -33.34
N LYS A 145 0.12 7.35 -33.26
CA LYS A 145 -0.47 6.68 -34.43
C LYS A 145 -0.98 7.66 -35.48
N GLU A 146 -1.72 8.69 -35.07
CA GLU A 146 -2.21 9.74 -35.99
C GLU A 146 -1.04 10.51 -36.63
N LYS A 147 0.03 10.81 -35.88
CA LYS A 147 1.23 11.45 -36.43
C LYS A 147 1.97 10.55 -37.41
N ALA A 148 2.08 9.26 -37.12
CA ALA A 148 2.74 8.29 -37.99
C ALA A 148 1.96 8.10 -39.31
N GLU A 149 0.63 8.02 -39.24
CA GLU A 149 -0.24 7.95 -40.42
C GLU A 149 -0.12 9.22 -41.28
N LYS A 150 -0.19 10.42 -40.67
CA LYS A 150 0.04 11.69 -41.38
C LYS A 150 1.43 11.80 -41.99
N ALA A 151 2.46 11.21 -41.37
CA ALA A 151 3.81 11.18 -41.94
C ALA A 151 3.88 10.22 -43.14
N ALA A 152 3.32 9.01 -43.02
CA ALA A 152 3.24 8.04 -44.11
C ALA A 152 2.47 8.59 -45.32
N ASP A 153 1.37 9.30 -45.09
CA ASP A 153 0.59 9.99 -46.13
C ASP A 153 1.37 11.11 -46.84
N ARG A 154 2.22 11.83 -46.11
CA ARG A 154 3.08 12.85 -46.73
C ARG A 154 4.19 12.21 -47.55
N ASP A 155 4.77 11.13 -47.08
CA ASP A 155 5.83 10.42 -47.79
C ASP A 155 5.30 9.70 -49.04
N SER A 156 4.09 9.12 -48.98
CA SER A 156 3.42 8.53 -50.14
C SER A 156 3.13 9.58 -51.22
N LYS A 157 2.61 10.75 -50.84
CA LYS A 157 2.39 11.89 -51.76
C LYS A 157 3.68 12.37 -52.40
N LYS A 158 4.77 12.53 -51.63
CA LYS A 158 6.08 12.91 -52.17
C LYS A 158 6.62 11.88 -53.17
N LYS A 159 6.52 10.59 -52.86
CA LYS A 159 6.96 9.51 -53.76
C LYS A 159 6.13 9.46 -55.05
N ALA A 160 4.83 9.74 -54.99
CA ALA A 160 3.98 9.83 -56.17
C ALA A 160 4.38 11.00 -57.09
N ILE A 161 4.64 12.18 -56.52
CA ILE A 161 5.09 13.37 -57.28
C ILE A 161 6.45 13.12 -57.95
N GLN A 162 7.42 12.53 -57.24
CA GLN A 162 8.72 12.20 -57.82
C GLN A 162 8.63 11.15 -58.94
N LYS A 163 7.79 10.11 -58.80
CA LYS A 163 7.54 9.14 -59.88
C LYS A 163 6.92 9.81 -61.12
N ALA A 164 5.97 10.73 -60.94
CA ALA A 164 5.38 11.48 -62.04
C ALA A 164 6.42 12.37 -62.76
N GLN A 165 7.33 13.01 -62.04
CA GLN A 165 8.42 13.81 -62.62
C GLN A 165 9.48 12.96 -63.34
N ASN A 166 9.83 11.79 -62.81
CA ASN A 166 10.84 10.91 -63.40
C ASN A 166 10.39 10.23 -64.71
N SER A 167 9.07 10.17 -64.98
CA SER A 167 8.55 9.73 -66.28
C SER A 167 8.67 10.79 -67.40
N LYS A 168 8.84 12.07 -67.03
CA LYS A 168 8.85 13.20 -67.98
C LYS A 168 10.25 13.70 -68.34
N ARG A 169 11.32 13.10 -67.82
CA ARG A 169 12.72 13.47 -68.11
C ARG A 169 13.52 12.30 -68.67
N LYS A 170 13.16 11.89 -69.88
CA LYS A 170 14.07 11.23 -70.83
C LYS A 170 14.07 12.01 -72.16
N ALA A 171 14.36 13.31 -72.08
CA ALA A 171 14.80 14.09 -73.22
C ALA A 171 15.45 15.40 -72.72
N SER A 172 16.62 15.71 -73.29
CA SER A 172 17.40 16.97 -73.28
C SER A 172 17.95 17.51 -71.93
N LYS A 173 19.10 18.18 -71.80
CA LYS A 173 20.43 18.34 -72.47
C LYS A 173 21.23 19.34 -71.57
N SER A 174 22.57 19.23 -71.62
CA SER A 174 23.73 20.10 -71.22
C SER A 174 23.63 21.56 -70.68
N SER A 175 24.75 21.95 -70.01
CA SER A 175 25.41 23.28 -69.73
C SER A 175 24.82 24.21 -68.64
N SER A 176 25.55 25.06 -67.88
CA SER A 176 26.83 25.77 -68.10
C SER A 176 27.62 26.13 -66.80
N GLU A 177 28.88 26.51 -67.02
CA GLU A 177 29.90 27.09 -66.12
C GLU A 177 29.55 28.49 -65.54
N GLY A 178 30.16 28.87 -64.40
CA GLY A 178 30.32 30.24 -63.85
C GLY A 178 29.74 30.45 -62.43
N ASN A 179 30.35 31.15 -61.46
CA ASN A 179 31.58 31.93 -61.37
C ASN A 179 31.98 32.10 -59.88
N LYS A 180 33.28 32.28 -59.59
CA LYS A 180 33.89 32.36 -58.25
C LYS A 180 33.69 33.72 -57.56
N ARG A 181 33.41 33.75 -56.25
CA ARG A 181 33.78 34.85 -55.33
C ARG A 181 34.19 34.30 -53.95
N GLN A 182 35.45 34.58 -53.56
CA GLN A 182 36.03 34.47 -52.21
C GLN A 182 35.48 35.62 -51.32
N LYS A 183 35.53 35.73 -49.98
CA LYS A 183 36.30 35.22 -48.81
C LYS A 183 35.30 35.21 -47.60
N HIS A 184 35.51 34.72 -46.38
CA HIS A 184 36.70 34.71 -45.53
C HIS A 184 36.53 33.64 -44.43
N VAL A 185 37.57 32.86 -44.20
CA VAL A 185 37.77 31.97 -43.05
C VAL A 185 38.49 32.77 -41.98
N VAL A 186 38.08 32.64 -40.71
CA VAL A 186 38.94 32.88 -39.55
C VAL A 186 38.72 31.72 -38.58
N THR A 187 39.69 30.82 -38.56
CA THR A 187 39.94 29.88 -37.47
C THR A 187 41.01 30.48 -36.57
N ALA A 188 40.81 30.43 -35.26
CA ALA A 188 41.91 30.55 -34.29
C ALA A 188 41.73 29.45 -33.24
N THR A 189 42.72 28.58 -33.17
CA THR A 189 42.96 27.53 -32.17
C THR A 189 43.94 28.06 -31.14
N ILE A 190 43.76 27.69 -29.85
CA ILE A 190 44.79 27.23 -28.87
C ILE A 190 45.89 28.26 -28.49
N VAL A 191 46.41 28.49 -27.27
CA VAL A 191 46.31 28.06 -25.85
C VAL A 191 47.21 29.08 -25.09
N GLU A 192 46.93 29.44 -23.83
CA GLU A 192 47.90 29.41 -22.70
C GLU A 192 47.33 30.03 -21.41
N GLU A 193 47.72 29.41 -20.30
CA GLU A 193 47.39 29.67 -18.90
C GLU A 193 47.92 31.02 -18.38
N SER A 194 47.20 31.67 -17.46
CA SER A 194 47.64 31.80 -16.06
C SER A 194 46.83 32.83 -15.23
N SER A 195 46.53 32.37 -14.00
CA SER A 195 46.39 33.10 -12.74
C SER A 195 45.41 34.28 -12.56
N GLY A 196 44.47 34.06 -11.64
CA GLY A 196 44.25 35.00 -10.54
C GLY A 196 43.08 35.97 -10.66
N ALA A 197 41.85 35.50 -10.40
CA ALA A 197 40.78 36.37 -9.92
C ALA A 197 39.69 35.58 -9.19
N THR A 198 39.45 35.99 -7.95
CA THR A 198 38.43 35.55 -6.98
C THR A 198 37.04 35.34 -7.60
N PRO A 199 36.31 34.24 -7.32
CA PRO A 199 34.94 34.11 -7.80
C PRO A 199 33.98 34.97 -6.96
N ALA A 200 33.26 35.87 -7.63
CA ALA A 200 32.10 36.56 -7.08
C ALA A 200 30.98 35.55 -6.74
N PRO A 201 30.16 35.80 -5.69
CA PRO A 201 29.19 34.83 -5.18
C PRO A 201 28.09 34.52 -6.20
N THR A 202 27.83 33.23 -6.43
CA THR A 202 26.76 32.73 -7.30
C THR A 202 25.37 33.01 -6.68
N PRO A 203 24.35 33.38 -7.48
CA PRO A 203 23.02 33.63 -6.98
C PRO A 203 22.37 32.35 -6.43
N VAL A 204 21.99 32.38 -5.15
CA VAL A 204 21.31 31.27 -4.47
C VAL A 204 19.96 31.02 -5.13
N THR A 205 19.82 29.85 -5.75
CA THR A 205 18.60 29.44 -6.46
C THR A 205 17.81 28.46 -5.60
N THR A 206 16.49 28.63 -5.52
CA THR A 206 15.61 27.69 -4.80
C THR A 206 15.59 26.30 -5.44
N ARG A 207 15.15 25.26 -4.73
CA ARG A 207 14.95 23.89 -5.28
C ARG A 207 14.08 23.84 -6.54
N SER A 208 13.29 24.87 -6.83
CA SER A 208 12.44 24.99 -8.02
C SER A 208 13.05 25.85 -9.14
N GLY A 209 14.32 26.26 -9.03
CA GLY A 209 15.02 26.99 -10.09
C GLY A 209 14.75 28.49 -10.13
N ARG A 210 14.08 29.07 -9.13
CA ARG A 210 13.81 30.53 -9.11
C ARG A 210 14.94 31.29 -8.44
N ASN A 211 15.33 32.39 -9.07
CA ASN A 211 16.34 33.33 -8.59
C ASN A 211 15.78 34.17 -7.42
N ILE A 212 16.49 34.21 -6.29
CA ILE A 212 16.07 34.94 -5.10
C ILE A 212 16.62 36.37 -5.17
N LYS A 213 15.73 37.36 -5.36
CA LYS A 213 16.10 38.76 -5.29
C LYS A 213 15.96 39.23 -3.84
N VAL A 214 17.07 39.45 -3.15
CA VAL A 214 17.07 39.92 -1.75
C VAL A 214 16.46 41.34 -1.69
N PRO A 215 15.44 41.59 -0.85
CA PRO A 215 14.85 42.92 -0.69
C PRO A 215 15.86 43.94 -0.13
N SER A 216 15.78 45.20 -0.54
CA SER A 216 16.73 46.26 -0.14
C SER A 216 16.74 46.56 1.36
N LYS A 217 15.72 46.15 2.10
CA LYS A 217 15.64 46.28 3.57
C LYS A 217 16.67 45.42 4.30
N TYR A 218 17.24 44.44 3.61
CA TYR A 218 18.22 43.48 4.13
C TYR A 218 19.59 43.60 3.44
N LYS A 219 19.83 44.72 2.74
CA LYS A 219 21.14 45.09 2.20
C LYS A 219 21.77 46.14 3.10
#